data_AF-A0A6I5CSB5-F1
#
_entry.id   AF-A0A6I5CSB5-F1
#
_cell.length_a   1.000
_cell.length_b   1.000
_cell.length_c   1.000
_cell.angle_alpha   90.00
_cell.angle_beta   90.00
_cell.angle_gamma   90.00
#
_symmetry.space_group_name_H-M   'P 1'
#
loop_
_entity.id
_entity.type
_entity.pdbx_description
1 polymer ?
#
loop_
_entity_poly.entity_id
_entity_poly.type
_entity_poly.pdbx_seq_one_letter_code
_entity_poly.pdbx_strand_id
1 'polypeptide(L)'
;SGAGDAGPRVSWVRGDARALPFTAAFDLVVSLGALGHFVPAELPLLFGRVGTVLRPGGVFALPVFAPPPPRSRAFWTLLGFDAVMRVRNAVWRPPFVMYYRAFRFGDVLGELERAGFRPELHALPGFGRRADGSPRARLIAARRLP
;
A
#
# COMPACT_ATOMS: atom_id res chain seq x y z
N SER A 1 29.70 -11.90 -33.24
CA SER A 1 29.21 -12.52 -31.99
C SER A 1 28.30 -11.53 -31.30
N GLY A 2 27.01 -11.90 -31.13
CA GLY A 2 25.92 -10.97 -30.84
C GLY A 2 25.97 -10.37 -29.44
N ALA A 3 25.74 -9.05 -29.36
CA ALA A 3 25.38 -8.36 -28.14
C ALA A 3 23.93 -8.72 -27.80
N GLY A 4 23.74 -9.75 -26.98
CA GLY A 4 22.45 -10.12 -26.43
C GLY A 4 22.08 -9.16 -25.28
N ASP A 5 21.05 -8.36 -25.52
CA ASP A 5 20.07 -7.81 -24.57
C ASP A 5 20.36 -8.03 -23.06
N ALA A 6 21.15 -7.14 -22.45
CA ALA A 6 21.38 -7.17 -21.00
C ALA A 6 20.31 -6.32 -20.29
N GLY A 7 19.08 -6.85 -20.23
CA GLY A 7 18.00 -6.27 -19.44
C GLY A 7 18.35 -6.15 -17.94
N PRO A 8 17.50 -5.48 -17.15
CA PRO A 8 17.72 -5.34 -15.72
C PRO A 8 17.84 -6.72 -15.04
N ARG A 9 18.72 -6.83 -14.04
CA ARG A 9 18.83 -8.07 -13.25
C ARG A 9 17.58 -8.22 -12.38
N VAL A 10 16.80 -9.25 -12.63
CA VAL A 10 15.56 -9.56 -11.90
C VAL A 10 15.78 -10.81 -11.05
N SER A 11 15.28 -10.78 -9.81
CA SER A 11 15.22 -11.94 -8.92
C SER A 11 13.84 -12.03 -8.28
N TRP A 12 13.40 -13.25 -8.00
CA TRP A 12 12.10 -13.53 -7.40
C TRP A 12 12.29 -14.17 -6.04
N VAL A 13 11.57 -13.68 -5.04
CA VAL A 13 11.56 -14.25 -3.69
C VAL A 13 10.12 -14.47 -3.28
N ARG A 14 9.79 -15.71 -2.91
CA ARG A 14 8.52 -16.03 -2.24
C ARG A 14 8.68 -15.77 -0.75
N GLY A 15 7.82 -14.94 -0.18
CA GLY A 15 7.87 -14.64 1.24
C GLY A 15 6.63 -13.90 1.74
N ASP A 16 6.54 -13.80 3.06
CA ASP A 16 5.55 -12.96 3.73
C ASP A 16 6.08 -11.52 3.82
N ALA A 17 5.29 -10.54 3.38
CA ALA A 17 5.67 -9.13 3.46
C ALA A 17 5.88 -8.64 4.92
N ARG A 18 5.28 -9.34 5.90
CA ARG A 18 5.48 -9.10 7.34
C ARG A 18 6.82 -9.62 7.85
N ALA A 19 7.50 -10.49 7.08
CA ALA A 19 8.74 -11.16 7.46
C ALA A 19 9.76 -11.21 6.29
N LEU A 20 9.95 -10.07 5.62
CA LEU A 20 10.87 -10.00 4.47
C LEU A 20 12.33 -10.30 4.86
N PRO A 21 13.05 -11.19 4.15
CA PRO A 21 14.38 -11.68 4.53
C PRO A 21 15.53 -10.73 4.11
N PHE A 22 15.30 -9.42 4.11
CA PHE A 22 16.27 -8.41 3.69
C PHE A 22 16.58 -7.44 4.82
N THR A 23 17.74 -6.80 4.80
CA THR A 23 18.10 -5.73 5.74
C THR A 23 18.90 -4.67 4.99
N ALA A 24 18.45 -3.42 5.02
CA ALA A 24 19.07 -2.28 4.35
C ALA A 24 19.54 -2.58 2.90
N ALA A 25 18.73 -3.32 2.15
CA ALA A 25 19.08 -3.83 0.83
C ALA A 25 18.58 -2.94 -0.31
N PHE A 26 17.56 -2.13 -0.07
CA PHE A 26 16.86 -1.39 -1.12
C PHE A 26 16.80 0.11 -0.83
N ASP A 27 16.92 0.91 -1.88
CA ASP A 27 16.65 2.36 -1.84
C ASP A 27 15.15 2.66 -2.05
N LEU A 28 14.41 1.72 -2.66
CA LEU A 28 12.99 1.85 -2.99
C LEU A 28 12.27 0.52 -2.74
N VAL A 29 11.13 0.60 -2.06
CA VAL A 29 10.13 -0.47 -1.98
C VAL A 29 8.83 0.07 -2.54
N VAL A 30 8.12 -0.71 -3.36
CA VAL A 30 6.84 -0.32 -3.96
C VAL A 30 5.78 -1.36 -3.60
N SER A 31 4.61 -0.93 -3.14
CA SER A 31 3.45 -1.82 -2.99
C SER A 31 2.33 -1.37 -3.92
N LEU A 32 1.96 -2.22 -4.87
CA LEU A 32 0.94 -1.95 -5.87
C LEU A 32 -0.37 -2.64 -5.50
N GLY A 33 -1.29 -1.90 -4.87
CA GLY A 33 -2.63 -2.41 -4.53
C GLY A 33 -2.68 -3.53 -3.49
N ALA A 34 -1.55 -3.89 -2.87
CA ALA A 34 -1.49 -5.03 -1.94
C ALA A 34 -1.91 -4.67 -0.51
N LEU A 35 -2.02 -3.38 -0.16
CA LEU A 35 -2.33 -2.95 1.20
C LEU A 35 -3.69 -3.46 1.69
N GLY A 36 -4.69 -3.58 0.80
CA GLY A 36 -6.02 -4.12 1.10
C GLY A 36 -6.04 -5.58 1.58
N HIS A 37 -4.90 -6.28 1.49
CA HIS A 37 -4.71 -7.63 1.99
C HIS A 37 -4.22 -7.73 3.44
N PHE A 38 -4.11 -6.60 4.12
CA PHE A 38 -3.78 -6.53 5.53
C PHE A 38 -4.96 -5.97 6.31
N VAL A 39 -5.06 -6.32 7.59
CA VAL A 39 -5.96 -5.63 8.51
C VAL A 39 -5.24 -4.43 9.16
N PRO A 40 -5.97 -3.41 9.67
CA PRO A 40 -5.37 -2.24 10.36
C PRO A 40 -4.31 -2.59 11.39
N ALA A 41 -4.54 -3.63 12.19
CA ALA A 41 -3.60 -4.06 13.22
C ALA A 41 -2.25 -4.60 12.69
N GLU A 42 -2.16 -4.91 11.39
CA GLU A 42 -0.93 -5.41 10.76
C GLU A 42 -0.06 -4.31 10.17
N LEU A 43 -0.60 -3.09 10.00
CA LEU A 43 0.17 -1.98 9.43
C LEU A 43 1.44 -1.64 10.22
N PRO A 44 1.43 -1.58 11.57
CA PRO A 44 2.64 -1.27 12.32
C PRO A 44 3.77 -2.26 12.04
N LEU A 45 3.45 -3.56 12.03
CA LEU A 45 4.40 -4.62 11.74
C LEU A 45 4.91 -4.54 10.29
N LEU A 46 3.98 -4.38 9.34
CA LEU A 46 4.32 -4.30 7.91
C LEU A 46 5.24 -3.11 7.63
N PHE A 47 4.90 -1.92 8.11
CA PHE A 47 5.68 -0.71 7.86
C PHE A 47 7.02 -0.75 8.60
N GLY A 48 7.04 -1.26 9.83
CA GLY A 48 8.29 -1.54 10.54
C GLY A 48 9.19 -2.48 9.74
N ARG A 49 8.65 -3.58 9.20
CA ARG A 49 9.42 -4.51 8.36
C ARG A 49 9.94 -3.83 7.09
N VAL A 50 9.11 -3.04 6.40
CA VAL A 50 9.56 -2.26 5.23
C VAL A 50 10.68 -1.28 5.61
N GLY A 51 10.62 -0.67 6.79
CA GLY A 51 11.69 0.18 7.31
C GLY A 51 13.02 -0.57 7.41
N THR A 52 13.00 -1.82 7.91
CA THR A 52 14.23 -2.63 8.04
C THR A 52 14.86 -3.04 6.70
N VAL A 53 14.06 -3.25 5.65
CA VAL A 53 14.60 -3.63 4.33
C VAL A 53 15.15 -2.43 3.55
N LEU A 54 14.69 -1.22 3.87
CA LEU A 54 15.15 0.02 3.27
C LEU A 54 16.47 0.48 3.88
N ARG A 55 17.37 0.99 3.03
CA ARG A 55 18.54 1.76 3.47
C ARG A 55 18.10 3.06 4.17
N PRO A 56 18.95 3.64 5.04
CA PRO A 56 18.70 4.99 5.56
C PRO A 56 18.40 5.97 4.41
N GLY A 57 17.34 6.76 4.52
CA GLY A 57 16.89 7.68 3.47
C GLY A 57 16.15 7.05 2.28
N GLY A 58 16.01 5.72 2.26
CA GLY A 58 15.22 4.98 1.26
C GLY A 58 13.73 5.31 1.31
N VAL A 59 13.00 4.97 0.25
CA VAL A 59 11.59 5.36 0.08
C VAL A 59 10.68 4.14 -0.01
N PHE A 60 9.57 4.20 0.72
CA PHE A 60 8.45 3.30 0.52
C PHE A 60 7.35 4.00 -0.28
N ALA A 61 6.99 3.46 -1.44
CA ALA A 61 6.10 4.07 -2.40
C ALA A 61 4.77 3.29 -2.53
N LEU A 62 3.66 4.01 -2.36
CA LEU A 62 2.30 3.45 -2.36
C LEU A 62 1.40 4.27 -3.30
N PRO A 63 1.16 3.83 -4.54
CA PRO A 63 0.10 4.40 -5.36
C PRO A 63 -1.26 4.02 -4.78
N VAL A 64 -2.09 5.03 -4.56
CA VAL A 64 -3.41 4.88 -3.97
C VAL A 64 -4.44 5.67 -4.76
N PHE A 65 -5.61 5.05 -4.94
CA PHE A 65 -6.74 5.67 -5.62
C PHE A 65 -7.63 6.40 -4.63
N ALA A 66 -8.17 7.55 -5.05
CA ALA A 66 -9.13 8.28 -4.27
C ALA A 66 -10.41 7.43 -4.14
N PRO A 67 -10.96 7.26 -2.91
CA PRO A 67 -12.15 6.44 -2.72
C PRO A 67 -13.34 6.98 -3.53
N PRO A 68 -14.24 6.12 -4.04
CA PRO A 68 -15.43 6.59 -4.73
C PRO A 68 -16.23 7.57 -3.85
N PRO A 69 -16.86 8.61 -4.43
CA PRO A 69 -17.63 9.55 -3.64
C PRO A 69 -18.85 8.87 -3.00
N PRO A 70 -19.30 9.28 -1.80
CA PRO A 70 -20.44 8.65 -1.11
C PRO A 70 -21.74 8.60 -1.92
N ARG A 71 -21.92 9.52 -2.87
CA ARG A 71 -23.08 9.57 -3.77
C ARG A 71 -23.03 8.53 -4.90
N SER A 72 -21.92 7.83 -5.10
CA SER A 72 -21.76 6.86 -6.19
C SER A 72 -22.22 5.45 -5.81
N ARG A 73 -22.76 4.70 -6.77
CA ARG A 73 -23.09 3.27 -6.60
C ARG A 73 -21.87 2.45 -6.18
N ALA A 74 -20.72 2.74 -6.80
CA ALA A 74 -19.45 2.07 -6.47
C ALA A 74 -19.06 2.21 -5.00
N PHE A 75 -19.30 3.36 -4.37
CA PHE A 75 -19.05 3.54 -2.93
C PHE A 75 -19.83 2.54 -2.09
N TRP A 76 -21.14 2.42 -2.35
CA TRP A 76 -22.02 1.53 -1.61
C TRP A 76 -21.73 0.06 -1.89
N THR A 77 -21.39 -0.30 -3.13
CA THR A 77 -20.96 -1.66 -3.46
C THR A 77 -19.72 -2.08 -2.66
N LEU A 78 -18.69 -1.24 -2.62
CA LEU A 78 -17.45 -1.54 -1.88
C LEU A 78 -17.69 -1.57 -0.36
N LEU A 79 -18.51 -0.65 0.16
CA LEU A 79 -18.88 -0.65 1.58
C LEU A 79 -19.65 -1.93 1.96
N GLY A 80 -20.63 -2.31 1.14
CA GLY A 80 -21.42 -3.51 1.35
C GLY A 80 -20.56 -4.77 1.32
N PHE A 81 -19.64 -4.87 0.34
CA PHE A 81 -18.69 -5.97 0.27
C PHE A 81 -17.86 -6.11 1.55
N ASP A 82 -17.22 -5.01 2.01
CA ASP A 82 -16.40 -5.03 3.22
C ASP A 82 -17.22 -5.41 4.47
N ALA A 83 -18.47 -4.92 4.57
CA ALA A 83 -19.38 -5.26 5.66
C ALA A 83 -19.73 -6.75 5.66
N VAL A 84 -20.11 -7.31 4.51
CA VAL A 84 -20.41 -8.74 4.36
C VAL A 84 -19.19 -9.59 4.71
N MET A 85 -18.00 -9.21 4.27
CA MET A 85 -16.77 -9.93 4.59
C MET A 85 -16.42 -9.88 6.08
N ARG A 86 -16.68 -8.76 6.78
CA ARG A 86 -16.50 -8.67 8.24
C ARG A 86 -17.48 -9.57 8.99
N VAL A 87 -18.76 -9.58 8.61
CA VAL A 87 -19.76 -10.47 9.21
C VAL A 87 -19.38 -11.93 8.96
N ARG A 88 -19.04 -12.27 7.72
CA ARG A 88 -18.55 -13.61 7.34
C ARG A 88 -17.37 -14.04 8.23
N ASN A 89 -16.38 -13.18 8.42
CA ASN A 89 -15.19 -13.51 9.22
C ASN A 89 -15.46 -13.60 10.72
N ALA A 90 -16.52 -12.99 11.22
CA ALA A 90 -16.95 -13.16 12.61
C ALA A 90 -17.58 -14.55 12.85
N VAL A 91 -18.15 -15.18 11.82
CA VAL A 91 -18.86 -16.47 11.94
C VAL A 91 -18.12 -17.66 11.33
N TRP A 92 -17.24 -17.46 10.34
CA TRP A 92 -16.59 -18.53 9.58
C TRP A 92 -15.07 -18.37 9.48
N ARG A 93 -14.37 -19.52 9.55
CA ARG A 93 -12.91 -19.63 9.40
C ARG A 93 -12.56 -20.47 8.15
N PRO A 94 -11.43 -20.19 7.46
CA PRO A 94 -10.48 -19.09 7.70
C PRO A 94 -11.05 -17.71 7.30
N PRO A 95 -10.48 -16.60 7.83
CA PRO A 95 -10.93 -15.26 7.48
C PRO A 95 -10.56 -14.89 6.04
N PHE A 96 -11.43 -14.13 5.38
CA PHE A 96 -11.18 -13.50 4.10
C PHE A 96 -10.52 -12.14 4.33
N VAL A 97 -9.31 -11.94 3.82
CA VAL A 97 -8.48 -10.75 4.11
C VAL A 97 -8.29 -9.92 2.85
N MET A 98 -9.40 -9.48 2.24
CA MET A 98 -9.34 -8.45 1.20
C MET A 98 -10.45 -7.44 1.48
N TYR A 99 -10.04 -6.20 1.69
CA TYR A 99 -10.96 -5.10 1.98
C TYR A 99 -10.63 -3.90 1.11
N TYR A 100 -11.64 -3.34 0.46
CA TYR A 100 -11.47 -2.20 -0.43
C TYR A 100 -11.46 -0.87 0.31
N ARG A 101 -12.00 -0.84 1.54
CA ARG A 101 -12.09 0.34 2.41
C ARG A 101 -11.57 0.03 3.82
N ALA A 102 -10.66 -0.93 3.96
CA ALA A 102 -10.09 -1.31 5.26
C ALA A 102 -9.42 -0.13 5.99
N PHE A 103 -8.82 0.80 5.25
CA PHE A 103 -8.02 1.88 5.80
C PHE A 103 -8.60 3.24 5.42
N ARG A 104 -8.66 4.15 6.38
CA ARG A 104 -8.81 5.57 6.05
C ARG A 104 -7.44 6.07 5.65
N PHE A 105 -7.40 6.97 4.67
CA PHE A 105 -6.15 7.52 4.15
C PHE A 105 -5.28 8.14 5.25
N GLY A 106 -5.88 8.85 6.22
CA GLY A 106 -5.18 9.40 7.37
C GLY A 106 -4.57 8.35 8.30
N ASP A 107 -5.20 7.19 8.46
CA ASP A 107 -4.68 6.11 9.30
C ASP A 107 -3.38 5.56 8.70
N VAL A 108 -3.33 5.39 7.37
CA VAL A 108 -2.12 4.95 6.67
C VAL A 108 -0.96 5.93 6.88
N LEU A 109 -1.23 7.24 6.77
CA LEU A 109 -0.20 8.26 6.99
C LEU A 109 0.29 8.26 8.44
N GLY A 110 -0.62 8.20 9.41
CA GLY A 110 -0.27 8.15 10.82
C GLY A 110 0.54 6.90 11.20
N GLU A 111 0.21 5.74 10.63
CA GLU A 111 0.99 4.52 10.85
C GLU A 111 2.37 4.57 10.17
N LEU A 112 2.49 5.20 9.00
CA LEU A 112 3.80 5.45 8.38
C LEU A 112 4.66 6.35 9.26
N GLU A 113 4.10 7.43 9.79
CA GLU A 113 4.79 8.35 10.70
C GLU A 113 5.26 7.64 11.98
N ARG A 114 4.37 6.85 12.62
CA ARG A 114 4.72 6.04 13.80
C ARG A 114 5.82 5.02 13.51
N ALA A 115 5.88 4.50 12.29
CA ALA A 115 6.91 3.57 11.85
C ALA A 115 8.24 4.26 11.46
N GLY A 116 8.39 5.56 11.68
CA GLY A 116 9.62 6.30 11.41
C GLY A 116 9.78 6.72 9.94
N PHE A 117 8.66 6.92 9.23
CA PHE A 117 8.67 7.47 7.88
C PHE A 117 8.15 8.91 7.86
N ARG A 118 8.60 9.67 6.86
CA ARG A 118 8.01 10.96 6.49
C ARG A 118 7.24 10.80 5.18
N PRO A 119 5.90 10.73 5.19
CA PRO A 119 5.11 10.59 3.98
C PRO A 119 4.97 11.92 3.22
N GLU A 120 5.22 11.87 1.92
CA GLU A 120 4.92 12.95 0.98
C GLU A 120 3.88 12.48 -0.04
N LEU A 121 3.00 13.39 -0.48
CA LEU A 121 1.90 13.06 -1.38
C LEU A 121 2.09 13.71 -2.74
N HIS A 122 2.25 12.90 -3.78
CA HIS A 122 2.36 13.36 -5.16
C HIS A 122 1.10 13.00 -5.93
N ALA A 123 0.55 13.93 -6.70
CA ALA A 123 -0.54 13.62 -7.62
C ALA A 123 -0.03 12.71 -8.75
N LEU A 124 -0.85 11.76 -9.19
CA LEU A 124 -0.56 10.95 -10.38
C LEU A 124 -1.48 11.41 -11.53
N PRO A 125 -1.07 12.42 -12.32
CA PRO A 125 -1.95 13.08 -13.29
C PRO A 125 -2.40 12.15 -14.41
N GLY A 126 -1.66 11.09 -14.72
CA GLY A 126 -2.05 10.08 -15.71
C GLY A 126 -3.39 9.37 -15.41
N PHE A 127 -3.86 9.41 -14.15
CA PHE A 127 -5.18 8.87 -13.78
C PHE A 127 -6.30 9.91 -13.82
N GLY A 128 -5.99 11.16 -14.16
CA GLY A 128 -6.93 12.26 -14.25
C GLY A 128 -7.37 12.85 -12.92
N ARG A 129 -8.38 13.73 -12.98
CA ARG A 129 -8.92 14.48 -11.85
C ARG A 129 -10.39 14.11 -11.59
N ARG A 130 -10.82 14.34 -10.36
CA ARG A 130 -12.21 14.24 -9.93
C ARG A 130 -12.97 15.51 -10.32
N ALA A 131 -14.30 15.48 -10.18
CA ALA A 131 -15.15 16.63 -10.48
C ALA A 131 -14.82 17.87 -9.64
N ASP A 132 -14.32 17.67 -8.42
CA ASP A 132 -13.84 18.73 -7.52
C ASP A 132 -12.41 19.21 -7.82
N GLY A 133 -11.81 18.76 -8.92
CA GLY A 133 -10.45 19.12 -9.34
C GLY A 133 -9.33 18.38 -8.61
N SER A 134 -9.65 17.57 -7.60
CA SER A 134 -8.65 16.79 -6.86
C SER A 134 -8.15 15.57 -7.66
N PRO A 135 -6.92 15.05 -7.41
CA PRO A 135 -6.38 13.91 -8.14
C PRO A 135 -7.21 12.63 -7.93
N ARG A 136 -7.39 11.82 -8.99
CA ARG A 136 -8.00 10.48 -8.87
C ARG A 136 -7.06 9.46 -8.24
N ALA A 137 -5.75 9.68 -8.34
CA ALA A 137 -4.74 8.87 -7.70
C ALA A 137 -3.59 9.74 -7.16
N ARG A 138 -2.98 9.27 -6.08
CA ARG A 138 -1.79 9.86 -5.48
C ARG A 138 -0.75 8.77 -5.26
N LEU A 139 0.52 9.15 -5.31
CA LEU A 139 1.62 8.36 -4.78
C LEU A 139 1.91 8.88 -3.37
N ILE A 140 1.84 8.00 -2.37
CA ILE A 140 2.50 8.26 -1.08
C ILE A 140 3.96 7.85 -1.25
N ALA A 141 4.88 8.79 -1.10
CA ALA A 141 6.32 8.55 -1.04
C ALA A 141 6.79 8.76 0.40
N ALA A 142 6.95 7.67 1.13
CA ALA A 142 7.32 7.68 2.54
C ALA A 142 8.82 7.48 2.70
N ARG A 143 9.54 8.55 3.02
CA ARG A 143 10.99 8.48 3.23
C ARG A 143 11.30 7.92 4.61
N ARG A 144 12.13 6.89 4.68
CA ARG A 144 12.63 6.33 5.93
C ARG A 144 13.53 7.36 6.62
N LEU A 145 13.19 7.72 7.85
CA LEU A 145 14.01 8.59 8.68
C LEU A 145 15.27 7.85 9.18
N PRO A 146 16.35 8.58 9.52
CA PRO A 146 17.59 7.98 10.04
C PRO A 146 17.37 7.06 11.25
#